data_AF-A0A7S4SCS2-F1
#
_entry.id   AF-A0A7S4SCS2-F1
#
_cell.length_a   1.000
_cell.length_b   1.000
_cell.length_c   1.000
_cell.angle_alpha   90.00
_cell.angle_beta   90.00
_cell.angle_gamma   90.00
#
_symmetry.space_group_name_H-M   'P 1'
#
loop_
_entity.id
_entity.type
_entity.pdbx_description
1 polymer ?
#
loop_
_entity_poly.entity_id
_entity_poly.type
_entity_poly.pdbx_seq_one_letter_code
_entity_poly.pdbx_strand_id
1 'polypeptide(L)'
;VFRDPWNWVDMAVVLIWAIDVSGASTGLNSQFARMLRLARLMRFLKLARAVRGFDALFIMAASLKGSVSALGWACVLLVGCQMFLALLVLQVLHLFYFQDNSIPVEDRKHIYIYFGTFSRSLFTMFELTLANYPTVSRALTEKVTEWFMLVTV
;
A
#
# COMPACT_ATOMS: atom_id res chain seq x y z
N VAL A 1 14.75 11.99 25.79
CA VAL A 1 14.88 13.42 25.38
C VAL A 1 15.22 13.60 23.90
N PHE A 2 15.84 12.63 23.19
CA PHE A 2 16.10 12.71 21.73
C PHE A 2 15.26 11.77 20.84
N ARG A 3 13.95 11.62 21.09
CA ARG A 3 13.14 10.66 20.31
C ARG A 3 11.82 11.20 19.77
N ASP A 4 11.74 12.51 19.58
CA ASP A 4 10.71 13.08 18.70
C ASP A 4 11.30 13.38 17.32
N PRO A 5 10.78 12.79 16.23
CA PRO A 5 11.20 13.09 14.86
C PRO A 5 11.01 14.58 14.50
N TRP A 6 10.22 15.30 15.29
CA TRP A 6 10.03 16.74 15.18
C TRP A 6 11.26 17.56 15.54
N ASN A 7 12.15 17.06 16.41
CA ASN A 7 13.36 17.77 16.78
C ASN A 7 14.38 17.79 15.61
N TRP A 8 14.39 16.73 14.80
CA TRP A 8 15.20 16.67 13.58
C TRP A 8 14.74 17.67 12.53
N VAL A 9 13.42 17.82 12.38
CA VAL A 9 12.84 18.83 11.49
C VAL A 9 13.15 20.24 12.00
N ASP A 10 13.05 20.48 13.31
CA ASP A 10 13.36 21.79 13.89
C ASP A 10 14.84 22.15 13.72
N MET A 11 15.74 21.20 13.96
CA MET A 11 17.18 21.36 13.73
C MET A 11 17.48 21.69 12.26
N ALA A 12 16.86 20.99 11.31
CA ALA A 12 17.02 21.27 9.89
C ALA A 12 16.55 22.69 9.53
N VAL A 13 15.42 23.15 10.08
CA VAL A 13 14.89 24.49 9.84
C VAL A 13 15.79 25.58 10.43
N VAL A 14 16.37 25.36 11.61
CA VAL A 14 17.32 26.29 12.24
C VAL A 14 18.60 26.38 11.43
N LEU A 15 19.14 25.26 10.96
CA LEU A 15 20.33 25.22 10.11
C LEU A 15 20.11 25.94 8.77
N ILE A 16 18.99 25.68 8.10
CA ILE A 16 18.65 26.33 6.82
C ILE A 16 18.56 27.85 6.99
N TRP A 17 18.01 28.33 8.10
CA TRP A 17 17.97 29.76 8.39
C TRP A 17 19.31 30.36 8.77
N ALA A 18 20.15 29.64 9.51
CA ALA A 18 21.50 30.09 9.81
C ALA A 18 22.32 30.28 8.52
N ILE A 19 22.11 29.41 7.52
CA ILE A 19 22.68 29.52 6.18
C ILE A 19 22.10 30.74 5.42
N ASP A 20 20.79 30.99 5.53
CA ASP A 20 20.14 32.16 4.93
C ASP A 20 20.67 33.49 5.52
N VAL A 21 20.84 33.56 6.84
CA VAL A 21 21.30 34.76 7.57
C VAL A 21 22.80 35.02 7.40
N SER A 22 23.61 33.97 7.30
CA SER A 22 25.06 34.10 7.08
C SER A 22 25.44 34.64 5.68
N GLY A 23 24.46 34.92 4.82
CA GLY A 23 24.69 35.58 3.53
C GLY A 23 25.36 34.68 2.48
N ALA A 24 25.45 33.38 2.74
CA ALA A 24 25.97 32.38 1.81
C ALA A 24 25.10 32.22 0.54
N SER A 25 23.93 32.84 0.51
CA SER A 25 23.02 32.88 -0.65
C SER A 25 23.50 33.75 -1.82
N THR A 26 24.58 34.52 -1.64
CA THR A 26 25.08 35.46 -2.66
C THR A 26 25.85 34.81 -3.81
N GLY A 27 26.18 33.51 -3.71
CA GLY A 27 26.90 32.76 -4.78
C GLY A 27 26.35 31.38 -5.13
N LEU A 28 25.27 30.93 -4.47
CA LEU A 28 24.71 29.58 -4.66
C LEU A 28 23.58 29.59 -5.69
N ASN A 29 23.71 28.67 -6.66
CA ASN A 29 22.79 28.33 -7.75
C ASN A 29 21.30 28.59 -7.44
N SER A 30 20.56 29.15 -8.42
CA SER A 30 19.13 29.56 -8.31
C SER A 30 18.20 28.52 -7.66
N GLN A 31 18.52 27.23 -7.75
CA GLN A 31 17.78 26.14 -7.09
C GLN A 31 17.91 26.14 -5.54
N PHE A 32 19.08 26.44 -4.99
CA PHE A 32 19.27 26.50 -3.53
C PHE A 32 18.52 27.69 -2.91
N ALA A 33 18.50 28.83 -3.59
CA ALA A 33 17.68 29.98 -3.19
C ALA A 33 16.18 29.65 -3.17
N ARG A 34 15.71 28.80 -4.10
CA ARG A 34 14.32 28.32 -4.13
C ARG A 34 14.01 27.39 -2.97
N MET A 35 14.92 26.47 -2.62
CA MET A 35 14.78 25.59 -1.45
C MET A 35 14.76 26.39 -0.13
N LEU A 36 15.60 27.43 -0.01
CA LEU A 36 15.60 28.34 1.15
C LEU A 36 14.26 29.06 1.34
N ARG A 37 13.63 29.53 0.26
CA ARG A 37 12.27 30.11 0.31
C ARG A 37 11.23 29.10 0.77
N LEU A 38 11.30 27.85 0.30
CA LEU A 38 10.39 26.78 0.76
C LEU A 38 10.61 26.43 2.24
N ALA A 39 11.85 26.49 2.73
CA ALA A 39 12.14 26.30 4.16
C ALA A 39 11.54 27.41 5.04
N ARG A 40 11.40 28.64 4.53
CA ARG A 40 10.62 29.69 5.22
C ARG A 40 9.14 29.29 5.37
N LEU A 41 8.52 28.60 4.41
CA LEU A 41 7.16 28.05 4.54
C LEU A 41 7.05 26.99 5.64
N MET A 42 8.09 26.18 5.87
CA MET A 42 8.10 25.23 6.98
C MET A 42 8.03 25.89 8.36
N ARG A 43 8.57 27.11 8.51
CA ARG A 43 8.40 27.90 9.74
C ARG A 43 6.95 28.31 9.97
N PHE A 44 6.23 28.69 8.91
CA PHE A 44 4.80 28.99 8.99
C PHE A 44 3.97 27.76 9.34
N LEU A 45 4.36 26.56 8.88
CA LEU A 45 3.74 25.30 9.31
C LEU A 45 3.95 25.03 10.82
N LYS A 46 5.10 25.42 11.39
CA LYS A 46 5.34 25.38 12.84
C LYS A 46 4.42 26.34 13.59
N LEU A 47 4.23 27.57 13.08
CA LEU A 47 3.24 28.51 13.62
C LEU A 47 1.81 27.97 13.49
N ALA A 48 1.46 27.34 12.37
CA ALA A 48 0.15 26.72 12.18
C ALA A 48 -0.11 25.61 13.21
N ARG A 49 0.93 24.88 13.64
CA ARG A 49 0.82 23.94 14.76
C ARG A 49 0.64 24.64 16.12
N ALA A 50 1.23 25.82 16.31
CA ALA A 50 1.05 26.62 17.54
C ALA A 50 -0.35 27.25 17.63
N VAL A 51 -1.07 27.34 16.50
CA VAL A 51 -2.48 27.74 16.46
C VAL A 51 -3.32 26.58 17.01
N ARG A 52 -3.86 26.78 18.22
CA ARG A 52 -4.74 25.84 18.97
C ARG A 52 -5.93 25.27 18.17
N GLY A 53 -6.26 25.84 17.01
CA GLY A 53 -7.29 25.32 16.10
C GLY A 53 -6.94 23.97 15.45
N PHE A 54 -5.67 23.60 15.38
CA PHE A 54 -5.22 22.32 14.80
C PHE A 54 -4.88 21.25 15.85
N ASP A 55 -5.06 21.52 17.15
CA ASP A 55 -4.79 20.53 18.20
C ASP A 55 -5.65 19.28 18.03
N ALA A 56 -6.93 19.44 17.67
CA ALA A 56 -7.82 18.31 17.38
C ALA A 56 -7.30 17.46 16.20
N LEU A 57 -6.80 18.10 15.14
CA LEU A 57 -6.23 17.41 13.98
C LEU A 57 -4.92 16.69 14.34
N PHE A 58 -4.10 17.30 15.19
CA PHE A 58 -2.85 16.68 15.65
C PHE A 58 -3.11 15.47 16.55
N ILE A 59 -4.11 15.53 17.43
CA ILE A 59 -4.54 14.40 18.26
C ILE A 59 -5.06 13.26 17.38
N MET A 60 -5.89 13.56 16.38
CA MET A 60 -6.37 12.56 15.41
C MET A 60 -5.22 11.96 14.58
N ALA A 61 -4.23 12.76 14.16
CA ALA A 61 -3.07 12.26 13.44
C ALA A 61 -2.16 11.39 14.33
N ALA A 62 -2.01 11.76 15.61
CA ALA A 62 -1.26 10.98 16.59
C ALA A 62 -1.92 9.63 16.88
N SER A 63 -3.26 9.58 16.99
CA SER A 63 -3.98 8.31 17.13
C SER A 63 -3.90 7.46 15.87
N LEU A 64 -3.99 8.07 14.68
CA LEU A 64 -3.76 7.38 13.41
C LEU A 64 -2.36 6.76 13.35
N LYS A 65 -1.33 7.51 13.75
CA LYS A 65 0.07 7.04 13.78
C LYS A 65 0.25 5.84 14.71
N GLY A 66 -0.46 5.81 15.84
CA GLY A 66 -0.50 4.64 16.73
C GLY A 66 -1.07 3.40 16.05
N SER A 67 -2.14 3.58 15.25
CA SER A 67 -2.80 2.49 14.52
C SER A 67 -2.03 1.97 13.31
N VAL A 68 -1.09 2.74 12.73
CA VAL A 68 -0.30 2.30 11.57
C VAL A 68 0.47 1.01 11.84
N SER A 69 1.01 0.82 13.06
CA SER A 69 1.73 -0.40 13.39
C SER A 69 0.80 -1.62 13.40
N ALA A 70 -0.39 -1.48 13.98
CA ALA A 70 -1.38 -2.56 14.01
C ALA A 70 -1.90 -2.86 12.59
N LEU A 71 -2.14 -1.82 11.79
CA LEU A 71 -2.54 -1.95 10.39
C LEU A 71 -1.46 -2.68 9.57
N GLY A 72 -0.19 -2.36 9.80
CA GLY A 72 0.93 -3.04 9.14
C GLY A 72 0.94 -4.55 9.41
N TRP A 73 0.77 -4.95 10.67
CA TRP A 73 0.66 -6.38 11.03
C TRP A 73 -0.60 -7.03 10.44
N ALA A 74 -1.73 -6.32 10.42
CA ALA A 74 -2.95 -6.79 9.78
C ALA A 74 -2.75 -7.02 8.28
N CYS A 75 -2.06 -6.11 7.58
CA CYS A 75 -1.72 -6.27 6.16
C CYS A 75 -0.81 -7.47 5.93
N VAL A 76 0.21 -7.68 6.77
CA VAL A 76 1.09 -8.87 6.66
C VAL A 76 0.30 -10.16 6.84
N LEU A 77 -0.60 -10.21 7.82
CA LEU A 77 -1.46 -11.37 8.05
C LEU A 77 -2.40 -11.61 6.86
N LEU A 78 -3.01 -10.55 6.32
CA LEU A 78 -3.86 -10.63 5.14
C LEU A 78 -3.12 -11.19 3.93
N VAL A 79 -1.93 -10.68 3.63
CA VAL A 79 -1.10 -11.18 2.51
C VAL A 79 -0.71 -12.63 2.74
N GLY A 80 -0.35 -13.01 3.97
CA GLY A 80 -0.06 -14.42 4.31
C GLY A 80 -1.26 -15.35 4.09
N CYS A 81 -2.45 -14.92 4.50
CA CYS A 81 -3.69 -15.66 4.28
C CYS A 81 -4.01 -15.78 2.77
N GLN A 82 -3.89 -14.69 2.01
CA GLN A 82 -4.08 -14.69 0.56
C GLN A 82 -3.10 -15.63 -0.15
N MET A 83 -1.83 -15.64 0.25
CA MET A 83 -0.83 -16.58 -0.30
C MET A 83 -1.22 -18.04 -0.06
N PHE A 84 -1.68 -18.36 1.15
CA PHE A 84 -2.12 -19.71 1.49
C PHE A 84 -3.32 -20.14 0.64
N LEU A 85 -4.36 -19.30 0.55
CA LEU A 85 -5.54 -19.57 -0.28
C LEU A 85 -5.20 -19.66 -1.77
N ALA A 86 -4.32 -18.80 -2.28
CA ALA A 86 -3.87 -18.81 -3.67
C ALA A 86 -3.20 -20.15 -4.03
N LEU A 87 -2.34 -20.67 -3.14
CA LEU A 87 -1.70 -21.97 -3.32
C LEU A 87 -2.71 -23.12 -3.25
N LEU A 88 -3.66 -23.05 -2.32
CA LEU A 88 -4.70 -24.07 -2.16
C LEU A 88 -5.54 -24.20 -3.43
N VAL A 89 -6.06 -23.08 -3.95
CA VAL A 89 -6.85 -23.06 -5.19
C VAL A 89 -6.03 -23.50 -6.39
N LEU A 90 -4.79 -23.02 -6.52
CA LEU A 90 -3.87 -23.44 -7.58
C LEU A 90 -3.67 -24.96 -7.58
N GLN A 91 -3.42 -25.55 -6.41
CA GLN A 91 -3.16 -26.99 -6.30
C GLN A 91 -4.41 -27.82 -6.62
N VAL A 92 -5.57 -27.42 -6.10
CA VAL A 92 -6.85 -28.10 -6.40
C VAL A 92 -7.14 -28.03 -7.90
N LEU A 93 -7.02 -26.86 -8.50
CA LEU A 93 -7.30 -26.67 -9.92
C LEU A 93 -6.32 -27.44 -10.82
N HIS A 94 -5.05 -27.52 -10.42
CA HIS A 94 -4.05 -28.31 -11.16
C HIS A 94 -4.32 -29.82 -11.09
N LEU A 95 -4.84 -30.31 -9.95
CA LEU A 95 -5.18 -31.73 -9.79
C LEU A 95 -6.47 -32.13 -10.52
N PHE A 96 -7.51 -31.29 -10.48
CA PHE A 96 -8.85 -31.68 -10.94
C PHE A 96 -9.27 -31.07 -12.28
N TYR A 97 -8.71 -29.92 -12.68
CA TYR A 97 -9.19 -29.17 -13.84
C TYR A 97 -8.18 -29.15 -15.00
N PHE A 98 -6.91 -28.82 -14.74
CA PHE A 98 -5.93 -28.68 -15.82
C PHE A 98 -5.49 -30.02 -16.43
N GLN A 99 -5.59 -31.12 -15.70
CA GLN A 99 -5.24 -32.47 -16.18
C GLN A 99 -6.38 -33.16 -16.94
N ASP A 100 -7.59 -32.60 -16.88
CA ASP A 100 -8.74 -33.19 -17.58
C ASP A 100 -8.74 -32.81 -19.07
N ASN A 101 -8.70 -33.82 -19.94
CA ASN A 101 -8.71 -33.66 -21.39
C ASN A 101 -10.14 -33.61 -21.98
N SER A 102 -11.18 -33.86 -21.17
CA SER A 102 -12.57 -33.72 -21.58
C SER A 102 -12.99 -32.25 -21.69
N ILE A 103 -12.28 -31.36 -21.00
CA ILE A 103 -12.59 -29.93 -20.93
C ILE A 103 -12.04 -29.21 -22.17
N PRO A 104 -12.86 -28.37 -22.84
CA PRO A 104 -12.40 -27.57 -23.97
C PRO A 104 -11.13 -26.78 -23.66
N VAL A 105 -10.20 -26.76 -24.61
CA VAL A 105 -8.90 -26.09 -24.47
C VAL A 105 -9.06 -24.61 -24.16
N GLU A 106 -10.07 -23.95 -24.74
CA GLU A 106 -10.32 -22.53 -24.54
C GLU A 106 -10.75 -22.19 -23.10
N ASP A 107 -11.58 -23.04 -22.48
CA ASP A 107 -11.98 -22.85 -21.08
C ASP A 107 -10.78 -23.07 -20.14
N ARG A 108 -9.95 -24.08 -20.41
CA ARG A 108 -8.71 -24.31 -19.64
C ARG A 108 -7.76 -23.12 -19.75
N LYS A 109 -7.56 -22.56 -20.95
CA LYS A 109 -6.72 -21.36 -21.13
C LYS A 109 -7.26 -20.17 -20.36
N HIS A 110 -8.58 -19.97 -20.37
CA HIS A 110 -9.21 -18.86 -19.65
C HIS A 110 -8.92 -18.93 -18.15
N ILE A 111 -9.11 -20.10 -17.51
CA ILE A 111 -8.79 -20.26 -16.08
C ILE A 111 -7.28 -20.23 -15.83
N TYR A 112 -6.44 -20.69 -16.77
CA TYR A 112 -4.98 -20.65 -16.66
C TYR A 112 -4.40 -19.22 -16.63
N ILE A 113 -5.10 -18.24 -17.22
CA ILE A 113 -4.70 -16.83 -17.11
C ILE A 113 -4.78 -16.36 -15.65
N TYR A 114 -5.77 -16.82 -14.89
CA TYR A 114 -5.97 -16.47 -13.49
C TYR A 114 -5.14 -17.35 -12.54
N PHE A 115 -5.24 -18.68 -12.67
CA PHE A 115 -4.67 -19.64 -11.72
C PHE A 115 -3.61 -20.57 -12.31
N GLY A 116 -2.93 -20.18 -13.39
CA GLY A 116 -1.95 -21.06 -14.05
C GLY A 116 -0.59 -21.15 -13.37
N THR A 117 -0.21 -20.14 -12.59
CA THR A 117 1.08 -20.10 -11.87
C THR A 117 0.88 -19.44 -10.50
N PHE A 118 1.78 -19.68 -9.55
CA PHE A 118 1.68 -19.09 -8.21
C PHE A 118 1.49 -17.56 -8.22
N SER A 119 2.32 -16.83 -8.99
CA SER A 119 2.23 -15.37 -9.03
C SER A 119 0.91 -14.87 -9.62
N ARG A 120 0.35 -15.60 -10.61
CA ARG A 120 -0.96 -15.29 -11.17
C ARG A 120 -2.07 -15.55 -10.15
N SER A 121 -2.04 -16.72 -9.51
CA SER A 121 -3.02 -17.07 -8.46
C SER A 121 -2.99 -16.07 -7.29
N LEU A 122 -1.80 -15.63 -6.88
CA LEU A 122 -1.65 -14.61 -5.83
C LEU A 122 -2.24 -13.27 -6.27
N PHE A 123 -1.96 -12.83 -7.50
CA PHE A 123 -2.53 -11.61 -8.06
C PHE A 123 -4.05 -11.70 -8.20
N THR A 124 -4.58 -12.83 -8.67
CA THR A 124 -6.02 -13.07 -8.75
C THR A 124 -6.69 -13.11 -7.38
N MET A 125 -6.05 -13.67 -6.35
CA MET A 125 -6.57 -13.60 -4.98
C MET A 125 -6.59 -12.16 -4.43
N PHE A 126 -5.59 -11.35 -4.80
CA PHE A 126 -5.60 -9.93 -4.51
C PHE A 126 -6.73 -9.19 -5.24
N GLU A 127 -6.97 -9.50 -6.52
CA GLU A 127 -8.08 -8.95 -7.32
C GLU A 127 -9.46 -9.32 -6.75
N LEU A 128 -9.61 -10.57 -6.30
CA LEU A 128 -10.80 -11.06 -5.59
C LEU A 128 -11.07 -10.27 -4.31
N THR A 129 -10.02 -9.89 -3.58
CA THR A 129 -10.18 -9.20 -2.29
C THR A 129 -10.48 -7.71 -2.43
N LEU A 130 -9.93 -7.03 -3.44
CA LEU A 130 -9.90 -5.55 -3.47
C LEU A 130 -10.47 -4.89 -4.73
N ALA A 131 -10.57 -5.60 -5.86
CA ALA A 131 -10.75 -4.95 -7.16
C ALA A 131 -12.00 -5.40 -7.91
N ASN A 132 -12.07 -6.67 -8.32
CA ASN A 132 -13.05 -7.12 -9.32
C ASN A 132 -13.43 -8.60 -9.14
N TYR A 133 -13.97 -8.93 -7.97
CA TYR A 133 -14.34 -10.30 -7.61
C TYR A 133 -15.39 -10.98 -8.52
N PRO A 134 -16.40 -10.30 -9.13
CA PRO A 134 -17.46 -11.01 -9.85
C PRO A 134 -16.97 -11.72 -11.11
N THR A 135 -15.94 -11.18 -11.77
CA THR A 135 -15.39 -11.76 -13.00
C THR A 135 -14.72 -13.11 -12.74
N VAL A 136 -13.84 -13.14 -11.73
CA VAL A 136 -13.13 -14.35 -11.30
C VAL A 136 -14.08 -15.36 -10.66
N SER A 137 -15.00 -14.90 -9.80
CA SER A 137 -15.98 -15.75 -9.13
C SER A 137 -16.91 -16.46 -10.12
N ARG A 138 -17.45 -15.73 -11.12
CA ARG A 138 -18.26 -16.33 -12.19
C ARG A 138 -17.44 -17.28 -13.04
N ALA A 139 -16.22 -16.92 -13.41
CA ALA A 139 -15.34 -17.81 -14.17
C ALA A 139 -15.10 -19.15 -13.45
N LEU A 140 -14.84 -19.13 -12.14
CA LEU A 140 -14.66 -20.36 -11.34
C LEU A 140 -15.97 -21.14 -11.16
N THR A 141 -17.08 -20.46 -10.88
CA THR A 141 -18.38 -21.08 -10.61
C THR A 141 -18.95 -21.75 -11.87
N GLU A 142 -18.92 -21.03 -13.00
CA GLU A 142 -19.52 -21.49 -14.26
C GLU A 142 -18.64 -22.50 -15.01
N LYS A 143 -17.31 -22.38 -14.92
CA LYS A 143 -16.38 -23.21 -15.70
C LYS A 143 -15.76 -24.36 -14.93
N VAL A 144 -15.68 -24.28 -13.61
CA VAL A 144 -15.04 -25.33 -12.77
C VAL A 144 -16.10 -26.03 -11.95
N THR A 145 -16.62 -25.38 -10.91
CA THR A 145 -17.66 -25.93 -10.03
C THR A 145 -18.26 -24.85 -9.14
N GLU A 146 -19.54 -24.98 -8.80
CA GLU A 146 -20.25 -24.07 -7.89
C GLU A 146 -19.62 -23.98 -6.48
N TRP A 147 -18.92 -25.04 -6.03
CA TRP A 147 -18.21 -25.06 -4.74
C TRP A 147 -17.17 -23.95 -4.59
N PHE A 148 -16.60 -23.45 -5.69
CA PHE A 148 -15.64 -22.35 -5.64
C PHE A 148 -16.29 -21.03 -5.22
N MET A 149 -17.62 -20.92 -5.25
CA MET A 149 -18.34 -19.75 -4.74
C MET A 149 -17.98 -19.48 -3.27
N LEU A 150 -17.84 -20.52 -2.45
CA LEU A 150 -17.46 -20.40 -1.03
C LEU A 150 -16.07 -19.79 -0.82
N VAL A 151 -15.16 -19.95 -1.77
CA VAL A 151 -13.80 -19.42 -1.69
C VAL A 151 -13.73 -17.99 -2.24
N THR A 152 -14.64 -17.62 -3.14
CA THR A 152 -14.64 -16.34 -3.85
C THR A 152 -15.57 -15.28 -3.27
N VAL A 153 -16.39 -15.64 -2.27
CA VAL A 153 -17.33 -14.76 -1.55
C VAL A 153 -16.72 -14.30 -0.23
#